data_AF-A0A4W5M033-F1
#
_entry.id   AF-A0A4W5M033-F1
#
_cell.length_a   1.000
_cell.length_b   1.000
_cell.length_c   1.000
_cell.angle_alpha   90.00
_cell.angle_beta   90.00
_cell.angle_gamma   90.00
#
_symmetry.space_group_name_H-M   'P 1'
#
loop_
_entity.id
_entity.type
_entity.pdbx_description
1 polymer ?
#
loop_
_entity_poly.entity_id
_entity_poly.type
_entity_poly.pdbx_seq_one_letter_code
_entity_poly.pdbx_strand_id
1 'polypeptide(L)'
;IHTYKVAERILSEESKSVTSAAQVFLDQVCLLDELGWYQALLDALHAEGRCVRVCLCVSWTNWDGTRPYTNHLTPLGEVPSLSCFSLLILDECHNTTGKHPYNIIMTSYLDAKLSTEQNGQHLPQIVGLTASVGIGSFKNQSEAENNICQLCASLDSRIISTIHTNTDELQSFVHTPDKEFFLVQKRHTDPFIRIIHDIMAKIERLAKTVYNIESLSSIENRDYGSQKYEQWIVDVQKKCRVLQLKDQEEESRVCRALYNYTEHLRKYNDALIINEDARTKDALEYLSAFIQQVKNAGHDETERQLTAYFDGQQGVLRGLSSGGQKENPKLDMLQYILEEQYRQNDETKSVLFVRTRALADVRLCVCVCVCVCVCVCVCVCVCILPAFFLFFYFYQSSYFMCV
;
A
#
# COMPACT_ATOMS: atom_id res chain seq x y z
N ILE A 1 -15.75 24.16 12.65
CA ILE A 1 -16.75 23.29 13.34
C ILE A 1 -17.27 22.19 12.42
N HIS A 2 -17.85 22.51 11.25
CA HIS A 2 -18.46 21.50 10.36
C HIS A 2 -17.49 20.37 9.95
N THR A 3 -16.31 20.73 9.46
CA THR A 3 -15.24 19.82 9.03
C THR A 3 -14.75 18.84 10.09
N TYR A 4 -14.70 19.24 11.37
CA TYR A 4 -14.24 18.37 12.46
C TYR A 4 -15.21 17.20 12.68
N LYS A 5 -16.53 17.48 12.68
CA LYS A 5 -17.57 16.45 12.79
C LYS A 5 -17.63 15.53 11.57
N VAL A 6 -17.19 16.01 10.40
CA VAL A 6 -17.05 15.19 9.19
C VAL A 6 -15.93 14.19 9.32
N ALA A 7 -14.74 14.61 9.78
CA ALA A 7 -13.61 13.72 10.01
C ALA A 7 -13.95 12.60 11.03
N GLU A 8 -14.55 12.94 12.17
CA GLU A 8 -15.01 11.96 13.17
C GLU A 8 -16.03 10.96 12.58
N ARG A 9 -16.93 11.41 11.71
CA ARG A 9 -17.94 10.56 11.06
C ARG A 9 -17.34 9.61 10.02
N ILE A 10 -16.33 10.04 9.27
CA ILE A 10 -15.60 9.19 8.31
C ILE A 10 -14.83 8.10 9.08
N LEU A 11 -14.07 8.48 10.10
CA LEU A 11 -13.28 7.56 10.94
C LEU A 11 -14.16 6.53 11.69
N SER A 12 -15.34 6.96 12.16
CA SER A 12 -16.38 6.08 12.73
C SER A 12 -16.80 4.98 11.74
N GLU A 13 -17.00 5.34 10.47
CA GLU A 13 -17.53 4.41 9.47
C GLU A 13 -16.43 3.54 8.84
N GLU A 14 -15.17 3.99 8.85
CA GLU A 14 -14.02 3.20 8.40
C GLU A 14 -13.81 1.95 9.27
N SER A 15 -14.07 2.07 10.58
CA SER A 15 -14.06 0.94 11.52
C SER A 15 -15.11 -0.16 11.22
N LYS A 16 -16.10 0.15 10.36
CA LYS A 16 -17.20 -0.76 9.95
C LYS A 16 -17.03 -1.23 8.51
N SER A 17 -16.61 -0.34 7.61
CA SER A 17 -16.49 -0.57 6.16
C SER A 17 -15.69 0.56 5.52
N VAL A 18 -14.51 0.24 4.98
CA VAL A 18 -13.65 1.20 4.25
C VAL A 18 -14.40 1.82 3.06
N THR A 19 -15.20 1.03 2.34
CA THR A 19 -16.05 1.51 1.24
C THR A 19 -17.11 2.50 1.71
N SER A 20 -17.65 2.32 2.91
CA SER A 20 -18.65 3.22 3.49
C SER A 20 -18.01 4.52 4.03
N ALA A 21 -16.78 4.46 4.53
CA ALA A 21 -16.00 5.67 4.85
C ALA A 21 -15.66 6.47 3.59
N ALA A 22 -15.25 5.80 2.52
CA ALA A 22 -15.02 6.42 1.21
C ALA A 22 -16.29 7.09 0.67
N GLN A 23 -17.47 6.46 0.83
CA GLN A 23 -18.75 7.09 0.49
C GLN A 23 -19.00 8.36 1.34
N VAL A 24 -18.86 8.30 2.67
CA VAL A 24 -19.06 9.47 3.55
C VAL A 24 -18.04 10.58 3.25
N PHE A 25 -16.83 10.26 2.81
CA PHE A 25 -15.87 11.24 2.32
C PHE A 25 -16.31 11.87 1.00
N LEU A 26 -16.68 11.06 -0.01
CA LEU A 26 -17.17 11.55 -1.31
C LEU A 26 -18.44 12.39 -1.18
N ASP A 27 -19.41 11.96 -0.36
CA ASP A 27 -20.62 12.72 -0.02
C ASP A 27 -20.31 14.12 0.54
N GLN A 28 -19.18 14.28 1.22
CA GLN A 28 -18.75 15.56 1.81
C GLN A 28 -17.84 16.35 0.87
N VAL A 29 -17.10 15.71 -0.04
CA VAL A 29 -16.43 16.38 -1.16
C VAL A 29 -17.46 17.00 -2.12
N CYS A 30 -18.56 16.31 -2.40
CA CYS A 30 -19.73 16.86 -3.11
C CYS A 30 -20.54 17.90 -2.29
N LEU A 31 -20.13 18.21 -1.06
CA LEU A 31 -20.66 19.33 -0.26
C LEU A 31 -19.61 20.44 -0.04
N LEU A 32 -18.45 20.36 -0.71
CA LEU A 32 -17.43 21.40 -0.78
C LEU A 32 -17.52 22.23 -2.08
N ASP A 33 -18.68 22.21 -2.76
CA ASP A 33 -18.98 22.91 -4.02
C ASP A 33 -18.69 24.42 -4.01
N GLU A 34 -18.56 25.06 -2.84
CA GLU A 34 -18.29 26.50 -2.71
C GLU A 34 -16.82 26.92 -3.04
N LEU A 35 -15.88 25.99 -3.29
CA LEU A 35 -14.46 26.33 -3.53
C LEU A 35 -13.86 25.81 -4.85
N GLY A 36 -14.32 26.41 -5.94
CA GLY A 36 -13.39 27.22 -6.76
C GLY A 36 -12.84 26.65 -8.07
N TRP A 37 -12.82 25.32 -8.28
CA TRP A 37 -12.38 24.75 -9.57
C TRP A 37 -13.48 23.92 -10.28
N TYR A 38 -14.14 23.00 -9.58
CA TYR A 38 -15.14 22.13 -10.19
C TYR A 38 -16.41 22.92 -10.55
N GLN A 39 -16.91 23.77 -9.63
CA GLN A 39 -18.00 24.68 -9.92
C GLN A 39 -17.63 25.68 -11.03
N ALA A 40 -16.40 26.23 -11.03
CA ALA A 40 -15.94 27.13 -12.09
C ALA A 40 -15.87 26.46 -13.47
N LEU A 41 -15.51 25.17 -13.53
CA LEU A 41 -15.58 24.35 -14.75
C LEU A 41 -17.03 24.14 -15.20
N LEU A 42 -17.94 23.81 -14.28
CA LEU A 42 -19.37 23.66 -14.58
C LEU A 42 -20.02 24.99 -15.02
N ASP A 43 -19.64 26.11 -14.42
CA ASP A 43 -20.11 27.45 -14.78
C ASP A 43 -19.62 27.85 -16.18
N ALA A 44 -18.36 27.59 -16.50
CA ALA A 44 -17.81 27.82 -17.84
C ALA A 44 -18.51 26.96 -18.90
N LEU A 45 -18.76 25.67 -18.61
CA LEU A 45 -19.49 24.77 -19.52
C LEU A 45 -20.95 25.20 -19.72
N HIS A 46 -21.63 25.69 -18.68
CA HIS A 46 -22.97 26.28 -18.80
C HIS A 46 -22.97 27.62 -19.55
N ALA A 47 -21.93 28.45 -19.40
CA ALA A 47 -21.78 29.71 -20.11
C ALA A 47 -21.60 29.52 -21.63
N GLU A 48 -21.00 28.40 -22.06
CA GLU A 48 -21.00 27.98 -23.48
C GLU A 48 -22.36 27.42 -23.96
N GLY A 49 -23.41 27.43 -23.12
CA GLY A 49 -24.74 26.93 -23.47
C GLY A 49 -24.86 25.41 -23.56
N ARG A 50 -23.86 24.67 -23.05
CA ARG A 50 -23.86 23.21 -23.06
C ARG A 50 -24.61 22.68 -21.83
N CYS A 51 -25.70 21.95 -22.04
CA CYS A 51 -26.35 21.19 -20.96
C CYS A 51 -25.55 19.89 -20.71
N VAL A 52 -24.46 19.99 -19.95
CA VAL A 52 -23.49 18.88 -19.81
C VAL A 52 -23.89 17.92 -18.69
N ARG A 53 -24.19 16.67 -19.03
CA ARG A 53 -24.08 15.57 -18.07
C ARG A 53 -22.63 15.12 -18.04
N VAL A 54 -21.88 15.73 -17.12
CA VAL A 54 -20.52 15.33 -16.76
C VAL A 54 -20.60 14.06 -15.90
N CYS A 55 -19.72 13.09 -16.14
CA CYS A 55 -19.39 12.10 -15.13
C CYS A 55 -17.88 12.15 -14.83
N LEU A 56 -17.54 12.31 -13.56
CA LEU A 56 -16.19 12.20 -13.03
C LEU A 56 -16.02 10.78 -12.46
N CYS A 57 -15.18 9.96 -13.09
CA CYS A 57 -15.14 8.52 -12.82
C CYS A 57 -14.30 8.09 -11.61
N VAL A 58 -14.36 8.82 -10.48
CA VAL A 58 -13.47 8.64 -9.31
C VAL A 58 -13.44 7.21 -8.74
N SER A 59 -14.53 6.43 -8.85
CA SER A 59 -14.64 5.12 -8.18
C SER A 59 -15.52 4.09 -8.90
N TRP A 60 -15.36 3.91 -10.21
CA TRP A 60 -16.14 2.93 -11.01
C TRP A 60 -15.64 1.46 -10.86
N THR A 61 -15.23 1.05 -9.66
CA THR A 61 -14.30 -0.09 -9.47
C THR A 61 -14.86 -1.49 -9.75
N ASN A 62 -16.17 -1.66 -9.93
CA ASN A 62 -16.85 -2.96 -9.90
C ASN A 62 -17.74 -3.27 -11.14
N TRP A 63 -17.59 -2.57 -12.27
CA TRP A 63 -18.39 -2.88 -13.47
C TRP A 63 -17.78 -4.05 -14.28
N ASP A 64 -18.59 -5.05 -14.63
CA ASP A 64 -18.18 -6.21 -15.44
C ASP A 64 -18.45 -6.08 -16.95
N GLY A 65 -19.11 -5.00 -17.39
CA GLY A 65 -19.47 -4.75 -18.79
C GLY A 65 -20.60 -5.63 -19.34
N THR A 66 -21.14 -6.58 -18.59
CA THR A 66 -22.18 -7.53 -19.04
C THR A 66 -23.61 -7.11 -18.68
N ARG A 67 -23.75 -6.08 -17.85
CA ARG A 67 -25.02 -5.55 -17.35
C ARG A 67 -25.04 -4.02 -17.37
N PRO A 68 -26.22 -3.38 -17.36
CA PRO A 68 -26.33 -1.95 -17.06
C PRO A 68 -25.60 -1.63 -15.75
N TYR A 69 -24.88 -0.51 -15.69
CA TYR A 69 -24.08 -0.20 -14.51
C TYR A 69 -24.98 0.27 -13.37
N THR A 70 -25.14 -0.58 -12.35
CA THR A 70 -25.77 -0.24 -11.08
C THR A 70 -24.74 0.39 -10.15
N ASN A 71 -24.68 1.71 -10.11
CA ASN A 71 -23.99 2.44 -9.06
C ASN A 71 -25.01 3.07 -8.10
N HIS A 72 -24.68 3.13 -6.80
CA HIS A 72 -25.52 3.81 -5.81
C HIS A 72 -25.37 5.34 -5.85
N LEU A 73 -24.45 5.85 -6.68
CA LEU A 73 -24.20 7.28 -6.90
C LEU A 73 -25.21 7.98 -7.83
N THR A 74 -26.12 7.24 -8.49
CA THR A 74 -27.20 7.83 -9.31
C THR A 74 -28.57 7.65 -8.65
N PRO A 75 -29.29 8.74 -8.30
CA PRO A 75 -30.71 8.69 -7.88
C PRO A 75 -31.69 8.21 -8.97
N LEU A 76 -31.18 7.70 -10.09
CA LEU A 76 -31.85 7.51 -11.39
C LEU A 76 -31.54 6.14 -12.02
N GLY A 77 -31.39 5.11 -11.18
CA GLY A 77 -31.40 3.71 -11.61
C GLY A 77 -30.18 3.25 -12.41
N GLU A 78 -30.40 2.19 -13.20
CA GLU A 78 -29.40 1.58 -14.10
C GLU A 78 -28.97 2.55 -15.22
N VAL A 79 -27.66 2.64 -15.50
CA VAL A 79 -27.15 3.35 -16.68
C VAL A 79 -27.22 2.43 -17.90
N PRO A 80 -28.06 2.72 -18.93
CA PRO A 80 -28.29 1.80 -20.05
C PRO A 80 -27.29 1.95 -21.20
N SER A 81 -26.60 3.09 -21.30
CA SER A 81 -25.56 3.39 -22.29
C SER A 81 -24.75 4.60 -21.86
N LEU A 82 -23.47 4.66 -22.24
CA LEU A 82 -22.60 5.83 -22.05
C LEU A 82 -23.10 7.06 -22.83
N SER A 83 -23.94 6.87 -23.84
CA SER A 83 -24.56 7.92 -24.66
C SER A 83 -25.46 8.90 -23.89
N CYS A 84 -25.72 8.65 -22.59
CA CYS A 84 -26.42 9.57 -21.70
C CYS A 84 -25.51 10.68 -21.13
N PHE A 85 -24.19 10.55 -21.26
CA PHE A 85 -23.19 11.55 -20.90
C PHE A 85 -22.72 12.33 -22.13
N SER A 86 -22.23 13.55 -21.92
CA SER A 86 -21.59 14.36 -22.97
C SER A 86 -20.10 14.66 -22.69
N LEU A 87 -19.65 14.47 -21.45
CA LEU A 87 -18.24 14.55 -21.05
C LEU A 87 -17.94 13.48 -20.00
N LEU A 88 -16.90 12.69 -20.24
CA LEU A 88 -16.37 11.69 -19.32
C LEU A 88 -14.95 12.11 -18.91
N ILE A 89 -14.74 12.33 -17.61
CA ILE A 89 -13.44 12.70 -17.06
C ILE A 89 -12.88 11.51 -16.28
N LEU A 90 -11.73 11.00 -16.72
CA LEU A 90 -10.99 9.93 -16.07
C LEU A 90 -9.78 10.53 -15.33
N ASP A 91 -9.86 10.56 -14.01
CA ASP A 91 -8.73 10.94 -13.15
C ASP A 91 -7.76 9.76 -12.97
N GLU A 92 -6.46 10.05 -12.90
CA GLU A 92 -5.34 9.12 -13.10
C GLU A 92 -5.54 8.14 -14.28
N CYS A 93 -5.75 8.72 -15.46
CA CYS A 93 -6.13 8.03 -16.69
C CYS A 93 -5.13 6.97 -17.18
N HIS A 94 -3.87 6.98 -16.74
CA HIS A 94 -2.88 5.93 -17.04
C HIS A 94 -3.34 4.53 -16.59
N ASN A 95 -4.27 4.46 -15.63
CA ASN A 95 -4.90 3.21 -15.22
C ASN A 95 -5.83 2.61 -16.29
N THR A 96 -6.03 3.24 -17.45
CA THR A 96 -6.89 2.72 -18.55
C THR A 96 -6.16 1.63 -19.34
N THR A 97 -5.80 0.53 -18.67
CA THR A 97 -5.10 -0.62 -19.26
C THR A 97 -5.57 -1.96 -18.68
N GLY A 98 -5.37 -3.04 -19.45
CA GLY A 98 -5.58 -4.41 -18.98
C GLY A 98 -7.01 -4.70 -18.49
N LYS A 99 -7.13 -5.06 -17.20
CA LYS A 99 -8.42 -5.34 -16.53
C LYS A 99 -8.88 -4.23 -15.58
N HIS A 100 -8.27 -3.05 -15.62
CA HIS A 100 -8.73 -1.95 -14.79
C HIS A 100 -10.13 -1.49 -15.24
N PRO A 101 -11.05 -1.11 -14.34
CA PRO A 101 -12.43 -0.76 -14.69
C PRO A 101 -12.56 0.41 -15.68
N TYR A 102 -11.61 1.35 -15.71
CA TYR A 102 -11.53 2.36 -16.78
C TYR A 102 -11.40 1.73 -18.17
N ASN A 103 -10.57 0.68 -18.31
CA ASN A 103 -10.42 -0.03 -19.56
C ASN A 103 -11.68 -0.82 -19.93
N ILE A 104 -12.49 -1.23 -18.95
CA ILE A 104 -13.79 -1.87 -19.20
C ILE A 104 -14.81 -0.84 -19.73
N ILE A 105 -14.90 0.34 -19.09
CA ILE A 105 -15.72 1.47 -19.56
C ILE A 105 -15.31 1.86 -20.99
N MET A 106 -14.02 2.04 -21.22
CA MET A 106 -13.51 2.46 -22.52
C MET A 106 -13.61 1.37 -23.58
N THR A 107 -13.55 0.08 -23.22
CA THR A 107 -13.88 -1.01 -24.15
C THR A 107 -15.32 -0.88 -24.62
N SER A 108 -16.28 -0.67 -23.70
CA SER A 108 -17.70 -0.45 -24.05
C SER A 108 -17.92 0.80 -24.92
N TYR A 109 -17.18 1.89 -24.66
CA TYR A 109 -17.15 3.08 -25.50
C TYR A 109 -16.63 2.78 -26.93
N LEU A 110 -15.51 2.07 -27.03
CA LEU A 110 -14.87 1.72 -28.30
C LEU A 110 -15.71 0.72 -29.11
N ASP A 111 -16.35 -0.26 -28.46
CA ASP A 111 -17.28 -1.19 -29.10
C ASP A 111 -18.47 -0.43 -29.71
N ALA A 112 -19.10 0.47 -28.94
CA ALA A 112 -20.18 1.31 -29.44
C ALA A 112 -19.70 2.18 -30.64
N LYS A 113 -18.51 2.78 -30.52
CA LYS A 113 -17.90 3.65 -31.55
C LYS A 113 -17.54 2.92 -32.85
N LEU A 114 -17.03 1.69 -32.75
CA LEU A 114 -16.53 0.91 -33.88
C LEU A 114 -17.61 0.02 -34.51
N SER A 115 -18.70 -0.27 -33.79
CA SER A 115 -19.81 -1.05 -34.33
C SER A 115 -20.52 -0.34 -35.48
N THR A 116 -20.78 -1.08 -36.56
CA THR A 116 -21.59 -0.59 -37.69
C THR A 116 -23.07 -0.46 -37.34
N GLU A 117 -23.54 -1.11 -36.26
CA GLU A 117 -24.94 -1.12 -35.85
C GLU A 117 -25.31 0.04 -34.91
N GLN A 118 -24.37 0.54 -34.09
CA GLN A 118 -24.58 1.74 -33.26
C GLN A 118 -24.01 3.02 -33.92
N ASN A 119 -23.61 2.92 -35.19
CA ASN A 119 -22.99 3.99 -35.97
C ASN A 119 -23.94 5.20 -36.10
N GLY A 120 -23.67 6.25 -35.30
CA GLY A 120 -24.54 7.41 -35.14
C GLY A 120 -25.05 7.66 -33.72
N GLN A 121 -24.77 6.79 -32.74
CA GLN A 121 -24.97 7.14 -31.33
C GLN A 121 -24.05 8.30 -30.91
N HIS A 122 -24.61 9.23 -30.13
CA HIS A 122 -23.86 10.30 -29.49
C HIS A 122 -23.02 9.72 -28.34
N LEU A 123 -21.70 9.74 -28.49
CA LEU A 123 -20.76 9.33 -27.45
C LEU A 123 -20.17 10.56 -26.73
N PRO A 124 -19.84 10.46 -25.43
CA PRO A 124 -19.24 11.56 -24.69
C PRO A 124 -17.85 11.92 -25.23
N GLN A 125 -17.45 13.18 -25.05
CA GLN A 125 -16.04 13.55 -25.13
C GLN A 125 -15.27 12.89 -23.98
N ILE A 126 -14.09 12.34 -24.27
CA ILE A 126 -13.20 11.76 -23.27
C ILE A 126 -12.12 12.76 -22.89
N VAL A 127 -11.87 12.93 -21.59
CA VAL A 127 -10.73 13.69 -21.05
C VAL A 127 -10.05 12.84 -19.98
N GLY A 128 -8.77 12.54 -20.18
CA GLY A 128 -7.94 11.85 -19.20
C GLY A 128 -6.98 12.82 -18.50
N LEU A 129 -6.91 12.78 -17.18
CA LEU A 129 -5.97 13.54 -16.35
C LEU A 129 -4.95 12.59 -15.72
N THR A 130 -3.67 12.95 -15.68
CA THR A 130 -2.64 12.25 -14.91
C THR A 130 -1.36 13.07 -14.82
N ALA A 131 -0.56 12.85 -13.78
CA ALA A 131 0.82 13.36 -13.69
C ALA A 131 1.83 12.57 -14.55
N SER A 132 1.52 11.34 -14.97
CA SER A 132 2.41 10.53 -15.81
C SER A 132 1.64 9.46 -16.58
N VAL A 133 1.91 9.35 -17.89
CA VAL A 133 1.35 8.31 -18.77
C VAL A 133 1.96 6.91 -18.54
N GLY A 134 3.14 6.85 -17.90
CA GLY A 134 3.91 5.61 -17.73
C GLY A 134 4.57 5.10 -19.02
N ILE A 135 5.55 4.20 -18.85
CA ILE A 135 6.24 3.47 -19.94
C ILE A 135 6.43 1.97 -19.62
N GLY A 136 5.59 1.41 -18.75
CA GLY A 136 5.64 0.01 -18.34
C GLY A 136 7.01 -0.46 -17.85
N SER A 137 7.47 -1.60 -18.36
CA SER A 137 8.80 -2.19 -18.11
C SER A 137 9.74 -2.08 -19.32
N PHE A 138 9.40 -1.20 -20.26
CA PHE A 138 10.04 -1.07 -21.57
C PHE A 138 11.42 -0.40 -21.48
N LYS A 139 12.31 -0.73 -22.43
CA LYS A 139 13.75 -0.42 -22.34
C LYS A 139 14.29 0.48 -23.45
N ASN A 140 13.46 0.85 -24.42
CA ASN A 140 13.83 1.77 -25.48
C ASN A 140 12.67 2.72 -25.84
N GLN A 141 13.01 3.80 -26.53
CA GLN A 141 12.09 4.86 -26.91
C GLN A 141 10.89 4.34 -27.74
N SER A 142 11.11 3.43 -28.69
CA SER A 142 10.03 2.96 -29.56
C SER A 142 9.01 2.10 -28.80
N GLU A 143 9.45 1.26 -27.86
CA GLU A 143 8.53 0.55 -26.95
C GLU A 143 7.71 1.52 -26.09
N ALA A 144 8.34 2.59 -25.57
CA ALA A 144 7.67 3.62 -24.78
C ALA A 144 6.64 4.42 -25.61
N GLU A 145 7.00 4.86 -26.82
CA GLU A 145 6.10 5.51 -27.78
C GLU A 145 4.90 4.61 -28.11
N ASN A 146 5.13 3.32 -28.37
CA ASN A 146 4.06 2.36 -28.61
C ASN A 146 3.13 2.19 -27.38
N ASN A 147 3.68 2.22 -26.15
CA ASN A 147 2.87 2.13 -24.93
C ASN A 147 2.00 3.38 -24.72
N ILE A 148 2.55 4.57 -24.98
CA ILE A 148 1.80 5.83 -24.94
C ILE A 148 0.69 5.83 -26.01
N CYS A 149 0.99 5.39 -27.24
CA CYS A 149 0.00 5.23 -28.30
C CYS A 149 -1.11 4.23 -27.95
N GLN A 150 -0.80 3.13 -27.23
CA GLN A 150 -1.80 2.18 -26.73
C GLN A 150 -2.71 2.79 -25.66
N LEU A 151 -2.16 3.59 -24.74
CA LEU A 151 -2.96 4.31 -23.74
C LEU A 151 -3.87 5.35 -24.41
N CYS A 152 -3.35 6.12 -25.38
CA CYS A 152 -4.15 7.06 -26.17
C CYS A 152 -5.27 6.35 -26.95
N ALA A 153 -4.99 5.21 -27.58
CA ALA A 153 -6.00 4.41 -28.27
C ALA A 153 -7.08 3.88 -27.31
N SER A 154 -6.68 3.42 -26.12
CA SER A 154 -7.63 2.98 -25.08
C SER A 154 -8.51 4.12 -24.55
N LEU A 155 -8.01 5.36 -24.54
CA LEU A 155 -8.76 6.55 -24.14
C LEU A 155 -9.49 7.27 -25.29
N ASP A 156 -9.42 6.76 -26.53
CA ASP A 156 -9.80 7.47 -27.77
C ASP A 156 -9.16 8.88 -27.91
N SER A 157 -8.03 9.11 -27.24
CA SER A 157 -7.36 10.40 -27.23
C SER A 157 -6.55 10.62 -28.51
N ARG A 158 -6.71 11.82 -29.07
CA ARG A 158 -5.98 12.30 -30.26
C ARG A 158 -4.88 13.32 -29.92
N ILE A 159 -4.85 13.81 -28.69
CA ILE A 159 -4.01 14.93 -28.25
C ILE A 159 -3.53 14.63 -26.83
N ILE A 160 -2.21 14.64 -26.64
CA ILE A 160 -1.61 14.74 -25.31
C ILE A 160 -1.34 16.22 -25.08
N SER A 161 -1.97 16.80 -24.06
CA SER A 161 -1.80 18.22 -23.72
C SER A 161 -0.75 18.37 -22.63
N THR A 162 0.34 19.07 -22.94
CA THR A 162 1.44 19.36 -22.00
C THR A 162 1.82 20.83 -22.05
N ILE A 163 2.36 21.36 -20.96
CA ILE A 163 2.76 22.77 -20.86
C ILE A 163 4.08 22.97 -21.61
N HIS A 164 4.03 23.74 -22.70
CA HIS A 164 5.21 24.06 -23.53
C HIS A 164 5.61 25.54 -23.47
N THR A 165 4.65 26.46 -23.27
CA THR A 165 4.88 27.92 -23.31
C THR A 165 5.12 28.51 -21.92
N ASN A 166 4.37 28.04 -20.92
CA ASN A 166 4.36 28.60 -19.56
C ASN A 166 5.20 27.74 -18.60
N THR A 167 6.39 27.30 -19.05
CA THR A 167 7.28 26.43 -18.26
C THR A 167 7.73 27.09 -16.96
N ASP A 168 8.01 28.39 -17.01
CA ASP A 168 8.61 29.13 -15.91
C ASP A 168 7.55 29.44 -14.82
N GLU A 169 6.30 29.69 -15.26
CA GLU A 169 5.12 29.75 -14.39
C GLU A 169 4.91 28.39 -13.68
N LEU A 170 4.90 27.28 -14.44
CA LEU A 170 4.76 25.94 -13.86
C LEU A 170 5.87 25.64 -12.83
N GLN A 171 7.12 25.96 -13.13
CA GLN A 171 8.26 25.75 -12.21
C GLN A 171 8.16 26.62 -10.95
N SER A 172 7.49 27.78 -11.00
CA SER A 172 7.25 28.61 -9.81
C SER A 172 6.25 28.01 -8.82
N PHE A 173 5.39 27.08 -9.26
CA PHE A 173 4.41 26.37 -8.42
C PHE A 173 4.81 24.92 -8.12
N VAL A 174 5.45 24.23 -9.08
CA VAL A 174 5.81 22.81 -8.98
C VAL A 174 7.30 22.67 -8.68
N HIS A 175 7.64 22.69 -7.39
CA HIS A 175 8.99 22.38 -6.94
C HIS A 175 9.35 20.91 -7.25
N THR A 176 10.39 20.72 -8.05
CA THR A 176 11.02 19.40 -8.26
C THR A 176 12.13 19.25 -7.23
N PRO A 177 12.06 18.28 -6.30
CA PRO A 177 13.06 18.12 -5.25
C PRO A 177 14.38 17.55 -5.80
N ASP A 178 15.49 18.06 -5.27
CA ASP A 178 16.81 17.46 -5.47
C ASP A 178 16.90 16.05 -4.85
N LYS A 179 17.62 15.15 -5.51
CA LYS A 179 17.71 13.73 -5.13
C LYS A 179 19.15 13.33 -4.79
N GLU A 180 19.39 13.00 -3.53
CA GLU A 180 20.68 12.52 -3.03
C GLU A 180 20.66 11.00 -2.79
N PHE A 181 21.75 10.31 -3.15
CA PHE A 181 21.85 8.85 -3.10
C PHE A 181 22.99 8.39 -2.18
N PHE A 182 22.63 7.82 -1.03
CA PHE A 182 23.59 7.40 0.00
C PHE A 182 23.84 5.88 -0.04
N LEU A 183 25.04 5.48 -0.47
CA LEU A 183 25.44 4.07 -0.49
C LEU A 183 25.94 3.61 0.90
N VAL A 184 25.08 2.91 1.63
CA VAL A 184 25.36 2.43 3.00
C VAL A 184 25.70 0.94 3.02
N GLN A 185 26.68 0.55 3.84
CA GLN A 185 27.10 -0.84 4.01
C GLN A 185 26.13 -1.65 4.88
N LYS A 186 25.99 -2.96 4.59
CA LYS A 186 25.30 -3.90 5.48
C LYS A 186 26.19 -4.27 6.68
N ARG A 187 25.59 -4.75 7.77
CA ARG A 187 26.32 -5.32 8.92
C ARG A 187 27.18 -6.51 8.46
N HIS A 188 28.46 -6.54 8.81
CA HIS A 188 29.40 -7.56 8.33
C HIS A 188 29.19 -8.95 8.96
N THR A 189 28.85 -8.99 10.25
CA THR A 189 28.57 -10.23 10.99
C THR A 189 27.43 -10.00 11.96
N ASP A 190 26.38 -10.82 11.86
CA ASP A 190 25.18 -10.68 12.69
C ASP A 190 24.83 -12.02 13.35
N PRO A 191 25.16 -12.20 14.64
CA PRO A 191 24.84 -13.43 15.36
C PRO A 191 23.35 -13.62 15.65
N PHE A 192 22.54 -12.54 15.63
CA PHE A 192 21.09 -12.63 15.79
C PHE A 192 20.47 -13.29 14.55
N ILE A 193 20.88 -12.87 13.34
CA ILE A 193 20.43 -13.50 12.08
C ILE A 193 20.66 -15.01 12.12
N ARG A 194 21.84 -15.49 12.54
CA ARG A 194 22.13 -16.93 12.64
C ARG A 194 21.16 -17.66 13.58
N ILE A 195 20.91 -17.12 14.78
CA ILE A 195 20.00 -17.75 15.76
C ILE A 195 18.56 -17.80 15.22
N ILE A 196 18.10 -16.73 14.55
CA ILE A 196 16.76 -16.73 13.94
C ILE A 196 16.69 -17.71 12.76
N HIS A 197 17.74 -17.84 11.94
CA HIS A 197 17.83 -18.85 10.89
C HIS A 197 17.76 -20.28 11.45
N ASP A 198 18.50 -20.58 12.53
CA ASP A 198 18.47 -21.87 13.21
C ASP A 198 17.07 -22.19 13.76
N ILE A 199 16.35 -21.18 14.25
CA ILE A 199 14.94 -21.30 14.68
C ILE A 199 14.02 -21.57 13.49
N MET A 200 14.05 -20.77 12.43
CA MET A 200 13.22 -20.96 11.24
C MET A 200 13.44 -22.34 10.61
N ALA A 201 14.70 -22.75 10.44
CA ALA A 201 15.06 -24.07 9.91
C ALA A 201 14.62 -25.23 10.83
N LYS A 202 14.46 -25.01 12.15
CA LYS A 202 13.83 -26.01 13.04
C LYS A 202 12.31 -26.04 12.85
N ILE A 203 11.66 -24.89 12.70
CA ILE A 203 10.20 -24.81 12.54
C ILE A 203 9.77 -25.40 11.20
N GLU A 204 10.49 -25.14 10.10
CA GLU A 204 10.23 -25.79 8.80
C GLU A 204 10.38 -27.32 8.89
N ARG A 205 11.38 -27.83 9.63
CA ARG A 205 11.53 -29.28 9.88
C ARG A 205 10.36 -29.87 10.69
N LEU A 206 9.89 -29.18 11.74
CA LEU A 206 8.73 -29.62 12.51
C LEU A 206 7.46 -29.64 11.66
N ALA A 207 7.22 -28.57 10.88
CA ALA A 207 6.11 -28.52 9.92
C ALA A 207 6.19 -29.67 8.90
N LYS A 208 7.38 -29.97 8.37
CA LYS A 208 7.62 -31.08 7.43
C LYS A 208 7.31 -32.47 8.02
N THR A 209 7.38 -32.65 9.35
CA THR A 209 6.95 -33.91 10.01
C THR A 209 5.44 -34.05 10.14
N VAL A 210 4.68 -32.95 10.03
CA VAL A 210 3.20 -32.97 10.05
C VAL A 210 2.63 -33.03 8.63
N TYR A 211 3.19 -32.28 7.69
CA TYR A 211 2.80 -32.32 6.28
C TYR A 211 3.96 -31.85 5.38
N ASN A 212 4.03 -32.31 4.13
CA ASN A 212 5.07 -31.88 3.19
C ASN A 212 4.84 -30.44 2.66
N ILE A 213 5.11 -29.44 3.50
CA ILE A 213 4.98 -28.00 3.18
C ILE A 213 5.79 -27.55 1.96
N GLU A 214 6.84 -28.27 1.58
CA GLU A 214 7.61 -27.98 0.36
C GLU A 214 6.79 -28.23 -0.91
N SER A 215 5.91 -29.22 -0.92
CA SER A 215 4.99 -29.46 -2.06
C SER A 215 3.79 -28.49 -2.11
N LEU A 216 3.59 -27.66 -1.08
CA LEU A 216 2.47 -26.70 -1.03
C LEU A 216 2.78 -25.37 -1.74
N SER A 217 3.97 -25.17 -2.31
CA SER A 217 4.28 -23.96 -3.08
C SER A 217 5.31 -24.21 -4.19
N SER A 218 5.15 -23.50 -5.30
CA SER A 218 6.12 -23.45 -6.42
C SER A 218 7.14 -22.31 -6.27
N ILE A 219 7.21 -21.64 -5.10
CA ILE A 219 8.17 -20.57 -4.84
C ILE A 219 9.50 -21.18 -4.37
N GLU A 220 10.41 -21.35 -5.32
CA GLU A 220 11.81 -21.74 -5.11
C GLU A 220 12.68 -20.55 -4.64
N ASN A 221 13.87 -20.87 -4.12
CA ASN A 221 14.90 -19.89 -3.74
C ASN A 221 14.36 -18.78 -2.81
N ARG A 222 13.86 -19.21 -1.65
CA ARG A 222 13.22 -18.39 -0.62
C ARG A 222 14.16 -18.09 0.57
N ASP A 223 15.00 -17.08 0.43
CA ASP A 223 15.87 -16.64 1.53
C ASP A 223 15.04 -16.12 2.73
N TYR A 224 15.44 -16.48 3.95
CA TYR A 224 14.83 -15.93 5.18
C TYR A 224 15.08 -14.42 5.27
N GLY A 225 14.12 -13.67 5.83
CA GLY A 225 14.16 -12.21 5.90
C GLY A 225 13.80 -11.52 4.57
N SER A 226 13.02 -12.18 3.71
CA SER A 226 12.68 -11.68 2.36
C SER A 226 11.18 -11.61 2.10
N GLN A 227 10.79 -10.76 1.15
CA GLN A 227 9.41 -10.66 0.68
C GLN A 227 8.94 -11.95 -0.05
N LYS A 228 9.87 -12.67 -0.70
CA LYS A 228 9.58 -13.97 -1.32
C LYS A 228 9.22 -15.03 -0.28
N TYR A 229 9.86 -15.01 0.89
CA TYR A 229 9.55 -15.94 1.97
C TYR A 229 8.15 -15.68 2.56
N GLU A 230 7.73 -14.42 2.68
CA GLU A 230 6.34 -14.10 3.04
C GLU A 230 5.34 -14.54 1.96
N GLN A 231 5.65 -14.34 0.67
CA GLN A 231 4.83 -14.83 -0.44
C GLN A 231 4.68 -16.35 -0.41
N TRP A 232 5.75 -17.08 -0.09
CA TRP A 232 5.72 -18.53 0.13
C TRP A 232 4.85 -18.93 1.31
N ILE A 233 4.95 -18.26 2.47
CA ILE A 233 4.05 -18.46 3.62
C ILE A 233 2.58 -18.30 3.21
N VAL A 234 2.26 -17.22 2.49
CA VAL A 234 0.89 -16.91 2.05
C VAL A 234 0.36 -17.95 1.05
N ASP A 235 1.21 -18.47 0.15
CA ASP A 235 0.85 -19.55 -0.77
C ASP A 235 0.60 -20.88 -0.04
N VAL A 236 1.51 -21.27 0.87
CA VAL A 236 1.33 -22.46 1.73
C VAL A 236 0.03 -22.36 2.52
N GLN A 237 -0.24 -21.25 3.20
CA GLN A 237 -1.48 -21.03 3.97
C GLN A 237 -2.73 -21.07 3.09
N LYS A 238 -2.69 -20.53 1.87
CA LYS A 238 -3.79 -20.64 0.91
C LYS A 238 -4.06 -22.09 0.52
N LYS A 239 -3.01 -22.89 0.27
CA LYS A 239 -3.19 -24.31 -0.07
C LYS A 239 -3.62 -25.15 1.13
N CYS A 240 -3.15 -24.85 2.35
CA CYS A 240 -3.66 -25.48 3.58
C CYS A 240 -5.19 -25.33 3.72
N ARG A 241 -5.74 -24.14 3.41
CA ARG A 241 -7.20 -23.88 3.49
C ARG A 241 -8.05 -24.65 2.48
N VAL A 242 -7.44 -25.33 1.50
CA VAL A 242 -8.13 -26.15 0.49
C VAL A 242 -7.61 -27.60 0.46
N LEU A 243 -6.91 -28.03 1.51
CA LEU A 243 -6.64 -29.44 1.73
C LEU A 243 -7.96 -30.19 1.95
N GLN A 244 -8.02 -31.42 1.44
CA GLN A 244 -9.09 -32.38 1.72
C GLN A 244 -8.42 -33.70 2.08
N LEU A 245 -8.51 -34.11 3.34
CA LEU A 245 -8.06 -35.42 3.82
C LEU A 245 -9.25 -36.38 3.95
N LYS A 246 -8.96 -37.66 4.14
CA LYS A 246 -9.99 -38.71 4.33
C LYS A 246 -10.63 -38.69 5.72
N ASP A 247 -10.04 -37.95 6.64
CA ASP A 247 -10.42 -37.81 8.04
C ASP A 247 -10.46 -36.32 8.39
N GLN A 248 -11.62 -35.84 8.84
CA GLN A 248 -11.86 -34.43 9.12
C GLN A 248 -11.24 -33.97 10.45
N GLU A 249 -11.02 -34.87 11.41
CA GLU A 249 -10.35 -34.51 12.67
C GLU A 249 -8.85 -34.33 12.43
N GLU A 250 -8.23 -35.23 11.67
CA GLU A 250 -6.82 -35.11 11.29
C GLU A 250 -6.60 -33.96 10.31
N GLU A 251 -7.54 -33.66 9.40
CA GLU A 251 -7.50 -32.45 8.56
C GLU A 251 -7.47 -31.17 9.40
N SER A 252 -8.42 -31.02 10.33
CA SER A 252 -8.52 -29.86 11.22
C SER A 252 -7.23 -29.70 12.07
N ARG A 253 -6.70 -30.81 12.58
CA ARG A 253 -5.45 -30.87 13.34
C ARG A 253 -4.23 -30.45 12.50
N VAL A 254 -4.06 -31.02 11.31
CA VAL A 254 -2.95 -30.70 10.38
C VAL A 254 -3.03 -29.24 9.95
N CYS A 255 -4.20 -28.77 9.51
CA CYS A 255 -4.39 -27.39 9.06
C CYS A 255 -4.12 -26.37 10.16
N ARG A 256 -4.53 -26.63 11.42
CA ARG A 256 -4.17 -25.79 12.57
C ARG A 256 -2.67 -25.80 12.87
N ALA A 257 -2.05 -26.98 12.93
CA ALA A 257 -0.61 -27.07 13.20
C ALA A 257 0.22 -26.33 12.13
N LEU A 258 -0.13 -26.49 10.85
CA LEU A 258 0.50 -25.78 9.73
C LEU A 258 0.27 -24.26 9.78
N TYR A 259 -0.92 -23.80 10.19
CA TYR A 259 -1.17 -22.38 10.40
C TYR A 259 -0.29 -21.81 11.52
N ASN A 260 -0.19 -22.50 12.66
CA ASN A 260 0.65 -22.09 13.79
C ASN A 260 2.14 -22.04 13.39
N TYR A 261 2.66 -23.06 12.69
CA TYR A 261 4.03 -23.04 12.17
C TYR A 261 4.27 -21.89 11.18
N THR A 262 3.35 -21.66 10.24
CA THR A 262 3.53 -20.62 9.20
C THR A 262 3.42 -19.20 9.74
N GLU A 263 2.56 -18.94 10.74
CA GLU A 263 2.52 -17.63 11.41
C GLU A 263 3.77 -17.39 12.28
N HIS A 264 4.27 -18.40 13.00
CA HIS A 264 5.57 -18.29 13.68
C HIS A 264 6.70 -17.98 12.67
N LEU A 265 6.75 -18.68 11.52
CA LEU A 265 7.72 -18.40 10.46
C LEU A 265 7.58 -16.98 9.88
N ARG A 266 6.37 -16.44 9.75
CA ARG A 266 6.13 -15.05 9.35
C ARG A 266 6.78 -14.10 10.36
N LYS A 267 6.53 -14.27 11.65
CA LYS A 267 7.08 -13.41 12.70
C LYS A 267 8.61 -13.45 12.81
N TYR A 268 9.24 -14.59 12.53
CA TYR A 268 10.70 -14.66 12.42
C TYR A 268 11.24 -14.00 11.14
N ASN A 269 10.52 -14.12 10.01
CA ASN A 269 10.87 -13.41 8.77
C ASN A 269 10.77 -11.88 8.93
N ASP A 270 9.69 -11.39 9.54
CA ASP A 270 9.50 -9.97 9.90
C ASP A 270 10.66 -9.47 10.77
N ALA A 271 11.06 -10.25 11.78
CA ALA A 271 12.13 -9.89 12.71
C ALA A 271 13.50 -9.80 12.04
N LEU A 272 13.76 -10.60 10.99
CA LEU A 272 14.96 -10.48 10.17
C LEU A 272 14.94 -9.18 9.34
N ILE A 273 13.79 -8.79 8.78
CA ILE A 273 13.62 -7.52 8.06
C ILE A 273 13.79 -6.32 9.01
N ILE A 274 13.19 -6.37 10.21
CA ILE A 274 13.41 -5.38 11.27
C ILE A 274 14.90 -5.32 11.61
N ASN A 275 15.57 -6.46 11.76
CA ASN A 275 16.99 -6.48 12.11
C ASN A 275 17.90 -5.95 10.97
N GLU A 276 17.51 -6.09 9.70
CA GLU A 276 18.29 -5.55 8.57
C GLU A 276 18.23 -4.00 8.50
N ASP A 277 17.07 -3.38 8.78
CA ASP A 277 16.86 -1.94 8.59
C ASP A 277 16.80 -1.12 9.90
N ALA A 278 16.42 -1.72 11.05
CA ALA A 278 16.39 -1.10 12.38
C ALA A 278 17.50 -1.68 13.31
N ARG A 279 17.29 -1.74 14.64
CA ARG A 279 18.25 -2.34 15.60
C ARG A 279 17.89 -3.78 15.97
N THR A 280 18.88 -4.56 16.36
CA THR A 280 18.70 -5.92 16.92
C THR A 280 17.77 -5.96 18.14
N LYS A 281 17.80 -4.89 18.95
CA LYS A 281 16.87 -4.69 20.08
C LYS A 281 15.41 -4.64 19.61
N ASP A 282 15.11 -3.89 18.55
CA ASP A 282 13.74 -3.72 18.07
C ASP A 282 13.17 -5.05 17.55
N ALA A 283 13.98 -5.82 16.81
CA ALA A 283 13.61 -7.16 16.34
C ALA A 283 13.37 -8.15 17.49
N LEU A 284 14.15 -8.06 18.58
CA LEU A 284 13.96 -8.87 19.77
C LEU A 284 12.72 -8.44 20.59
N GLU A 285 12.43 -7.14 20.66
CA GLU A 285 11.21 -6.64 21.31
C GLU A 285 9.95 -7.09 20.53
N TYR A 286 9.97 -7.03 19.19
CA TYR A 286 8.92 -7.55 18.32
C TYR A 286 8.63 -9.05 18.55
N LEU A 287 9.68 -9.89 18.51
CA LEU A 287 9.55 -11.32 18.78
C LEU A 287 9.09 -11.60 20.21
N SER A 288 9.60 -10.86 21.20
CA SER A 288 9.19 -11.02 22.60
C SER A 288 7.71 -10.67 22.80
N ALA A 289 7.21 -9.61 22.17
CA ALA A 289 5.80 -9.23 22.23
C ALA A 289 4.90 -10.30 21.62
N PHE A 290 5.24 -10.82 20.43
CA PHE A 290 4.52 -11.92 19.79
C PHE A 290 4.49 -13.19 20.67
N ILE A 291 5.63 -13.61 21.21
CA ILE A 291 5.71 -14.82 22.05
C ILE A 291 4.90 -14.66 23.37
N GLN A 292 4.79 -13.45 23.92
CA GLN A 292 3.89 -13.18 25.05
C GLN A 292 2.40 -13.19 24.63
N GLN A 293 2.05 -12.70 23.44
CA GLN A 293 0.68 -12.80 22.91
C GLN A 293 0.25 -14.27 22.75
N VAL A 294 1.09 -15.13 22.17
CA VAL A 294 0.83 -16.58 22.04
C VAL A 294 0.67 -17.25 23.41
N LYS A 295 1.50 -16.88 24.40
CA LYS A 295 1.36 -17.39 25.78
C LYS A 295 0.05 -16.97 26.44
N ASN A 296 -0.40 -15.74 26.21
CA ASN A 296 -1.61 -15.19 26.81
C ASN A 296 -2.90 -15.66 26.12
N ALA A 297 -2.85 -16.02 24.84
CA ALA A 297 -4.01 -16.50 24.08
C ALA A 297 -4.46 -17.92 24.46
N GLY A 298 -3.59 -18.70 25.11
CA GLY A 298 -3.84 -20.11 25.47
C GLY A 298 -3.28 -21.07 24.41
N HIS A 299 -2.00 -21.40 24.55
CA HIS A 299 -1.26 -22.21 23.57
C HIS A 299 -1.66 -23.69 23.51
N ASP A 300 -1.67 -24.25 22.30
CA ASP A 300 -1.68 -25.71 22.09
C ASP A 300 -0.28 -26.34 22.30
N GLU A 301 -0.16 -27.66 22.12
CA GLU A 301 1.11 -28.37 22.35
C GLU A 301 2.21 -27.96 21.35
N THR A 302 1.82 -27.59 20.12
CA THR A 302 2.75 -27.07 19.10
C THR A 302 3.27 -25.71 19.52
N GLU A 303 2.37 -24.81 19.96
CA GLU A 303 2.74 -23.48 20.43
C GLU A 303 3.56 -23.52 21.73
N ARG A 304 3.31 -24.48 22.64
CA ARG A 304 4.21 -24.75 23.78
C ARG A 304 5.61 -25.13 23.31
N GLN A 305 5.73 -26.06 22.37
CA GLN A 305 7.03 -26.49 21.84
C GLN A 305 7.79 -25.34 21.14
N LEU A 306 7.07 -24.50 20.38
CA LEU A 306 7.63 -23.35 19.66
C LEU A 306 8.08 -22.22 20.62
N THR A 307 7.24 -21.87 21.60
CA THR A 307 7.55 -20.79 22.55
C THR A 307 8.68 -21.19 23.52
N ALA A 308 8.69 -22.42 24.03
CA ALA A 308 9.77 -22.91 24.88
C ALA A 308 11.13 -22.94 24.17
N TYR A 309 11.15 -23.18 22.85
CA TYR A 309 12.41 -23.14 22.09
C TYR A 309 12.93 -21.70 21.90
N PHE A 310 12.05 -20.72 21.75
CA PHE A 310 12.44 -19.29 21.76
C PHE A 310 12.97 -18.87 23.13
N ASP A 311 12.29 -19.23 24.23
CA ASP A 311 12.73 -18.89 25.58
C ASP A 311 14.16 -19.38 25.86
N GLY A 312 14.48 -20.60 25.42
CA GLY A 312 15.84 -21.17 25.51
C GLY A 312 16.93 -20.42 24.74
N GLN A 313 16.57 -19.59 23.75
CA GLN A 313 17.49 -18.68 23.05
C GLN A 313 17.44 -17.24 23.57
N GLN A 314 16.38 -16.85 24.31
CA GLN A 314 16.13 -15.46 24.68
C GLN A 314 17.27 -14.84 25.50
N GLY A 315 17.94 -15.61 26.36
CA GLY A 315 19.11 -15.13 27.13
C GLY A 315 20.28 -14.71 26.22
N VAL A 316 20.58 -15.50 25.18
CA VAL A 316 21.63 -15.19 24.20
C VAL A 316 21.23 -13.99 23.35
N LEU A 317 19.98 -13.96 22.87
CA LEU A 317 19.44 -12.85 22.08
C LEU A 317 19.47 -11.52 22.85
N ARG A 318 19.12 -11.53 24.15
CA ARG A 318 19.23 -10.34 25.04
C ARG A 318 20.69 -9.90 25.25
N GLY A 319 21.63 -10.84 25.30
CA GLY A 319 23.06 -10.54 25.32
C GLY A 319 23.48 -9.79 24.06
N LEU A 320 23.08 -10.28 22.88
CA LEU A 320 23.36 -9.63 21.59
C LEU A 320 22.70 -8.26 21.45
N SER A 321 21.45 -8.09 21.90
CA SER A 321 20.74 -6.81 21.82
C SER A 321 21.25 -5.72 22.77
N SER A 322 22.07 -6.10 23.76
CA SER A 322 22.57 -5.20 24.81
C SER A 322 24.09 -5.02 24.77
N GLY A 323 24.82 -5.94 24.13
CA GLY A 323 26.27 -6.09 24.20
C GLY A 323 27.07 -5.16 23.29
N GLY A 324 26.70 -3.88 23.20
CA GLY A 324 27.52 -2.83 22.59
C GLY A 324 27.99 -3.07 21.15
N GLN A 325 27.29 -3.91 20.37
CA GLN A 325 27.61 -4.09 18.96
C GLN A 325 27.41 -2.77 18.22
N LYS A 326 28.33 -2.46 17.29
CA LYS A 326 28.29 -1.24 16.49
C LYS A 326 26.90 -1.10 15.85
N GLU A 327 26.35 0.11 15.94
CA GLU A 327 24.97 0.39 15.52
C GLU A 327 24.78 0.15 14.01
N ASN A 328 23.52 0.04 13.57
CA ASN A 328 23.22 -0.33 12.19
C ASN A 328 23.65 0.84 11.29
N PRO A 329 24.62 0.69 10.36
CA PRO A 329 25.16 1.83 9.61
C PRO A 329 24.12 2.64 8.82
N LYS A 330 22.96 2.04 8.53
CA LYS A 330 21.78 2.71 7.95
C LYS A 330 21.15 3.73 8.90
N LEU A 331 21.10 3.42 10.19
CA LEU A 331 20.62 4.32 11.24
C LEU A 331 21.66 5.41 11.53
N ASP A 332 22.96 5.07 11.58
CA ASP A 332 24.05 6.04 11.68
C ASP A 332 23.92 7.10 10.56
N MET A 333 23.68 6.65 9.31
CA MET A 333 23.52 7.54 8.16
C MET A 333 22.19 8.30 8.15
N LEU A 334 21.08 7.67 8.54
CA LEU A 334 19.78 8.32 8.67
C LEU A 334 19.81 9.42 9.75
N GLN A 335 20.48 9.15 10.87
CA GLN A 335 20.72 10.14 11.92
C GLN A 335 21.52 11.32 11.39
N TYR A 336 22.64 11.09 10.69
CA TYR A 336 23.41 12.16 10.06
C TYR A 336 22.57 13.02 9.10
N ILE A 337 21.78 12.40 8.21
CA ILE A 337 20.91 13.12 7.28
C ILE A 337 19.89 14.00 8.03
N LEU A 338 19.25 13.45 9.06
CA LEU A 338 18.29 14.22 9.89
C LEU A 338 18.98 15.34 10.67
N GLU A 339 20.14 15.09 11.28
CA GLU A 339 20.90 16.10 12.04
C GLU A 339 21.39 17.25 11.17
N GLU A 340 21.83 17.02 9.93
CA GLU A 340 22.20 18.10 9.02
C GLU A 340 20.98 18.92 8.56
N GLN A 341 19.87 18.27 8.19
CA GLN A 341 18.66 18.95 7.73
C GLN A 341 18.00 19.79 8.83
N TYR A 342 17.80 19.21 10.02
CA TYR A 342 17.21 19.93 11.16
C TYR A 342 18.14 21.00 11.78
N ARG A 343 19.46 20.96 11.50
CA ARG A 343 20.39 22.05 11.85
C ARG A 343 20.36 23.20 10.85
N GLN A 344 20.00 22.94 9.59
CA GLN A 344 19.79 23.98 8.58
C GLN A 344 18.43 24.68 8.72
N ASN A 345 17.39 23.94 9.10
CA ASN A 345 16.05 24.47 9.36
C ASN A 345 15.32 23.60 10.40
N ASP A 346 15.02 24.16 11.58
CA ASP A 346 14.34 23.47 12.67
C ASP A 346 12.81 23.35 12.47
N GLU A 347 12.20 24.14 11.58
CA GLU A 347 10.80 23.98 11.14
C GLU A 347 10.60 22.85 10.11
N THR A 348 11.66 22.10 9.77
CA THR A 348 11.64 21.00 8.79
C THR A 348 10.59 19.92 9.11
N LYS A 349 9.92 19.40 8.08
CA LYS A 349 8.89 18.36 8.19
C LYS A 349 9.25 17.18 7.28
N SER A 350 9.95 16.19 7.83
CA SER A 350 10.36 15.00 7.09
C SER A 350 9.26 13.94 6.98
N VAL A 351 9.21 13.23 5.85
CA VAL A 351 8.43 12.00 5.66
C VAL A 351 9.41 10.86 5.40
N LEU A 352 9.35 9.80 6.21
CA LEU A 352 10.23 8.63 6.10
C LEU A 352 9.45 7.41 5.59
N PHE A 353 9.78 6.95 4.39
CA PHE A 353 9.23 5.72 3.82
C PHE A 353 10.05 4.50 4.26
N VAL A 354 9.38 3.43 4.69
CA VAL A 354 10.01 2.18 5.17
C VAL A 354 9.39 0.96 4.50
N ARG A 355 10.16 -0.14 4.43
CA ARG A 355 9.83 -1.34 3.64
C ARG A 355 8.58 -2.10 4.09
N THR A 356 8.26 -2.08 5.40
CA THR A 356 7.19 -2.90 5.99
C THR A 356 6.47 -2.18 7.13
N ARG A 357 5.24 -2.62 7.44
CA ARG A 357 4.48 -2.17 8.62
C ARG A 357 5.27 -2.34 9.91
N ALA A 358 5.87 -3.51 10.11
CA ALA A 358 6.64 -3.81 11.31
C ALA A 358 7.87 -2.91 11.50
N LEU A 359 8.43 -2.33 10.44
CA LEU A 359 9.48 -1.29 10.54
C LEU A 359 8.93 0.09 10.95
N ALA A 360 7.68 0.41 10.60
CA ALA A 360 7.00 1.65 10.99
C ALA A 360 6.46 1.58 12.43
N ASP A 361 5.96 0.42 12.85
CA ASP A 361 5.51 0.14 14.23
C ASP A 361 6.70 0.09 15.23
N VAL A 362 7.88 -0.28 14.73
CA VAL A 362 9.13 -0.28 15.50
C VAL A 362 9.56 1.15 15.83
N ARG A 363 10.15 1.30 17.02
CA ARG A 363 10.55 2.58 17.63
C ARG A 363 11.80 3.23 16.99
N LEU A 364 11.87 3.29 15.65
CA LEU A 364 12.79 4.15 14.91
C LEU A 364 12.66 5.61 15.39
N CYS A 365 11.43 6.06 15.60
CA CYS A 365 11.11 7.40 16.13
C CYS A 365 11.82 7.70 17.46
N VAL A 366 11.92 6.73 18.38
CA VAL A 366 12.52 6.95 19.71
C VAL A 366 14.04 7.16 19.66
N CYS A 367 14.72 6.79 18.56
CA CYS A 367 16.12 7.19 18.34
C CYS A 367 16.26 8.70 18.11
N VAL A 368 15.27 9.31 17.45
CA VAL A 368 15.25 10.75 17.12
C VAL A 368 14.72 11.59 18.29
N CYS A 369 14.00 10.99 19.24
CA CYS A 369 13.40 11.69 20.39
C CYS A 369 14.32 11.93 21.61
N VAL A 370 15.65 11.86 21.46
CA VAL A 370 16.59 12.13 22.56
C VAL A 370 17.39 13.39 22.24
N CYS A 371 17.15 14.46 23.02
CA CYS A 371 17.47 15.87 22.72
C CYS A 371 16.57 16.42 21.58
N VAL A 372 15.90 17.58 21.69
CA VAL A 372 15.91 18.66 22.70
C VAL A 372 14.48 18.94 23.21
N CYS A 373 14.33 19.62 24.35
CA CYS A 373 13.04 19.89 25.00
C CYS A 373 12.55 21.35 24.83
N VAL A 374 11.24 21.53 25.13
CA VAL A 374 10.50 22.78 25.45
C VAL A 374 9.96 23.61 24.26
N CYS A 375 8.78 24.19 24.47
CA CYS A 375 8.03 25.22 23.70
C CYS A 375 6.99 24.75 22.64
N VAL A 376 5.72 24.87 23.05
CA VAL A 376 4.46 25.00 22.29
C VAL A 376 4.57 25.68 20.92
N CYS A 377 3.82 25.27 19.88
CA CYS A 377 2.35 25.44 19.78
C CYS A 377 1.58 24.31 19.04
N VAL A 378 0.24 24.41 19.04
CA VAL A 378 -0.70 23.30 18.75
C VAL A 378 -0.95 23.04 17.26
N CYS A 379 -0.79 21.79 16.83
CA CYS A 379 -1.44 21.16 15.67
C CYS A 379 -1.79 19.69 16.00
N VAL A 380 -2.76 19.08 15.30
CA VAL A 380 -3.42 17.82 15.71
C VAL A 380 -2.82 16.56 15.03
N CYS A 381 -2.98 15.41 15.69
CA CYS A 381 -2.27 14.13 15.53
C CYS A 381 -3.32 12.95 15.61
N VAL A 382 -3.21 11.77 14.90
CA VAL A 382 -4.24 10.65 14.70
C VAL A 382 -4.16 9.14 15.22
N CYS A 383 -3.14 8.60 15.93
CA CYS A 383 -2.92 7.15 16.17
C CYS A 383 -2.73 6.77 17.65
N ILE A 384 -3.48 5.77 18.15
CA ILE A 384 -3.87 5.65 19.57
C ILE A 384 -2.77 5.15 20.54
N LEU A 385 -2.29 6.07 21.38
CA LEU A 385 -2.15 5.87 22.83
C LEU A 385 -3.12 6.86 23.54
N PRO A 386 -3.40 6.76 24.86
CA PRO A 386 -4.36 7.67 25.50
C PRO A 386 -3.89 9.12 25.45
N ALA A 387 -4.50 9.87 24.52
CA ALA A 387 -4.15 11.22 24.06
C ALA A 387 -2.82 11.31 23.26
N PHE A 388 -2.97 11.77 22.01
CA PHE A 388 -1.90 12.15 21.07
C PHE A 388 -1.03 11.01 20.50
N PHE A 389 -0.56 11.25 19.28
CA PHE A 389 -1.10 10.50 18.14
C PHE A 389 -0.27 10.76 16.82
N LEU A 390 -0.44 10.02 15.70
CA LEU A 390 0.12 10.28 14.33
C LEU A 390 -0.82 9.76 13.20
N PHE A 391 -0.51 9.89 11.90
CA PHE A 391 -1.21 9.18 10.78
C PHE A 391 -0.20 8.36 9.94
N PHE A 392 -0.64 7.24 9.35
CA PHE A 392 0.12 6.48 8.34
C PHE A 392 -0.74 6.24 7.10
N TYR A 393 -0.18 6.44 5.89
CA TYR A 393 -0.82 6.06 4.63
C TYR A 393 -0.41 4.66 4.21
N PHE A 394 -1.37 3.86 3.74
CA PHE A 394 -1.11 2.55 3.12
C PHE A 394 -1.51 2.56 1.65
N TYR A 395 -0.53 2.38 0.78
CA TYR A 395 -0.77 2.11 -0.64
C TYR A 395 -0.24 0.72 -0.99
N GLN A 396 -1.15 -0.22 -1.25
CA GLN A 396 -0.79 -1.58 -1.67
C GLN A 396 -0.88 -1.69 -3.20
N SER A 397 0.07 -1.05 -3.91
CA SER A 397 0.24 -1.21 -5.35
C SER A 397 1.71 -1.45 -5.68
N SER A 398 1.97 -2.36 -6.62
CA SER A 398 3.29 -2.96 -6.85
C SER A 398 4.19 -2.13 -7.77
N TYR A 399 4.36 -0.84 -7.46
CA TYR A 399 5.23 0.06 -8.24
C TYR A 399 6.27 0.74 -7.35
N PHE A 400 7.53 0.65 -7.78
CA PHE A 400 8.65 1.34 -7.16
C PHE A 400 8.53 2.83 -7.46
N MET A 401 8.31 3.67 -6.44
CA MET A 401 8.49 5.11 -6.57
C MET A 401 9.53 5.59 -5.55
N CYS A 402 10.68 6.00 -6.06
CA CYS A 402 11.70 6.69 -5.27
C CYS A 402 11.31 8.18 -5.23
N VAL A 403 10.80 8.61 -4.08
CA VAL A 403 10.78 10.03 -3.71
C VAL A 403 12.23 10.51 -3.61
#